data_AF-A0A965RZJ8-F1
#
_entry.id   AF-A0A965RZJ8-F1
#
_cell.length_a   1.000
_cell.length_b   1.000
_cell.length_c   1.000
_cell.angle_alpha   90.00
_cell.angle_beta   90.00
_cell.angle_gamma   90.00
#
_symmetry.space_group_name_H-M   'P 1'
#
loop_
_entity.id
_entity.type
_entity.pdbx_description
1 polymer ?
#
loop_
_entity_poly.entity_id
_entity_poly.type
_entity_poly.pdbx_seq_one_letter_code
_entity_poly.pdbx_strand_id
1 'polypeptide(L)'
;MAQLSGLGIERRFTKNKQLAYDQLTWHKRDSVIMNPMTNKPVFEQRDIEFPEGWSMNAVNIVAQKYFAGTPGTPEREASLKTLINRVADTITRQGLQEGYFDTETEAQDYREELKYILATQRAAFNSPVWFNIGAQGRSQQASACFILGIEDTMTSILNWYRDEGMIFKGGSGSGVNLSVIRSSYETLSSSAGTASGPLSFMRGADASAGAIKSGGKTRRAAKMVMLNVDHPDVEEFIWCKAIEERKARVLEANGFDMKLDGKDIFSVQYQNANNSVR
;
A
#
# COMPACT_ATOMS: atom_id res chain seq x y z
N MET A 1 -24.89 18.46 11.35
CA MET A 1 -23.75 18.83 12.21
C MET A 1 -23.59 17.71 13.22
N ALA A 2 -22.57 16.86 13.06
CA ALA A 2 -22.29 15.82 14.03
C ALA A 2 -21.85 16.51 15.34
N GLN A 3 -22.45 16.11 16.44
CA GLN A 3 -22.13 16.60 17.76
C GLN A 3 -20.72 16.10 18.11
N LEU A 4 -19.74 17.01 18.07
CA LEU A 4 -18.35 16.73 18.43
C LEU A 4 -18.28 16.51 19.94
N SER A 5 -18.44 15.25 20.38
CA SER A 5 -17.95 14.87 21.70
C SER A 5 -16.42 14.93 21.65
N GLY A 6 -15.81 15.80 22.46
CA GLY A 6 -14.37 15.83 22.64
C GLY A 6 -13.81 14.44 22.95
N LEU A 7 -12.62 14.14 22.44
CA LEU A 7 -12.01 12.82 22.57
C LEU A 7 -11.69 12.47 24.03
N GLY A 8 -11.54 13.46 24.91
CA GLY A 8 -11.22 13.28 26.33
C GLY A 8 -9.86 12.62 26.53
N ILE A 9 -8.87 12.99 25.71
CA ILE A 9 -7.55 12.35 25.73
C ILE A 9 -6.77 12.76 26.99
N GLU A 10 -6.34 11.75 27.74
CA GLU A 10 -5.46 11.90 28.90
C GLU A 10 -4.13 11.20 28.63
N ARG A 11 -3.04 11.72 29.21
CA ARG A 11 -1.73 11.06 29.16
C ARG A 11 -1.76 9.72 29.90
N ARG A 12 -1.28 8.67 29.23
CA ARG A 12 -1.16 7.31 29.79
C ARG A 12 0.27 6.81 29.80
N PHE A 13 1.02 7.07 28.74
CA PHE A 13 2.38 6.58 28.57
C PHE A 13 3.45 7.64 28.84
N THR A 14 3.11 8.91 28.63
CA THR A 14 3.99 10.05 28.87
C THR A 14 3.67 10.73 30.20
N LYS A 15 4.71 11.26 30.87
CA LYS A 15 4.49 12.07 32.09
C LYS A 15 3.93 13.44 31.73
N ASN A 16 3.16 14.04 32.64
CA ASN A 16 2.61 15.39 32.47
C ASN A 16 3.69 16.42 32.15
N LYS A 17 3.44 17.25 31.12
CA LYS A 17 4.33 18.32 30.64
C LYS A 17 5.74 17.85 30.18
N GLN A 18 5.93 16.56 29.89
CA GLN A 18 7.16 16.04 29.30
C GLN A 18 6.97 15.71 27.82
N LEU A 19 8.04 15.80 27.02
CA LEU A 19 8.00 15.36 25.63
C LEU A 19 8.12 13.83 25.56
N ALA A 20 7.54 13.25 24.51
CA ALA A 20 7.55 11.81 24.29
C ALA A 20 8.98 11.24 24.20
N TYR A 21 9.84 11.91 23.44
CA TYR A 21 11.17 11.40 23.12
C TYR A 21 12.18 11.54 24.24
N ASP A 22 11.98 12.47 25.19
CA ASP A 22 12.88 12.70 26.34
C ASP A 22 12.85 11.53 27.34
N GLN A 23 11.82 10.70 27.26
CA GLN A 23 11.65 9.51 28.09
C GLN A 23 12.33 8.26 27.47
N LEU A 24 12.99 8.41 26.32
CA LEU A 24 13.61 7.32 25.57
C LEU A 24 15.11 7.58 25.34
N THR A 25 15.91 6.52 25.36
CA THR A 25 17.32 6.57 24.96
C THR A 25 17.44 6.38 23.45
N TRP A 26 18.20 7.26 22.79
CA TRP A 26 18.39 7.26 21.33
C TRP A 26 19.84 7.00 20.96
N HIS A 27 20.05 6.27 19.87
CA HIS A 27 21.36 5.98 19.34
C HIS A 27 21.42 6.15 17.83
N LYS A 28 22.62 6.45 17.34
CA LYS A 28 22.94 6.31 15.93
C LYS A 28 23.16 4.85 15.57
N ARG A 29 22.71 4.48 14.38
CA ARG A 29 22.82 3.16 13.76
C ARG A 29 23.15 3.36 12.28
N ASP A 30 23.74 2.34 11.66
CA ASP A 30 23.92 2.27 10.22
C ASP A 30 23.03 1.17 9.65
N SER A 31 22.21 1.50 8.65
CA SER A 31 21.41 0.52 7.91
C SER A 31 22.16 0.11 6.65
N VAL A 32 22.78 -1.07 6.67
CA VAL A 32 23.45 -1.66 5.50
C VAL A 32 22.78 -2.99 5.17
N ILE A 33 22.20 -3.09 3.98
CA ILE A 33 21.56 -4.31 3.49
C ILE A 33 22.44 -4.88 2.39
N MET A 34 22.91 -6.11 2.60
CA MET A 34 23.80 -6.82 1.68
C MET A 34 23.01 -7.79 0.80
N ASN A 35 23.41 -7.93 -0.46
CA ASN A 35 22.95 -9.03 -1.30
C ASN A 35 23.65 -10.32 -0.83
N PRO A 36 22.91 -11.36 -0.42
CA PRO A 36 23.51 -12.58 0.09
C PRO A 36 24.29 -13.37 -0.99
N MET A 37 23.95 -13.20 -2.27
CA MET A 37 24.61 -13.90 -3.37
C MET A 37 25.88 -13.20 -3.84
N THR A 38 25.89 -11.88 -3.87
CA THR A 38 27.03 -11.10 -4.41
C THR A 38 27.90 -10.46 -3.34
N ASN A 39 27.46 -10.50 -2.07
CA ASN A 39 28.06 -9.82 -0.92
C ASN A 39 28.32 -8.31 -1.17
N LYS A 40 27.49 -7.69 -2.01
CA LYS A 40 27.53 -6.24 -2.29
C LYS A 40 26.36 -5.53 -1.59
N PRO A 41 26.54 -4.29 -1.12
CA PRO A 41 25.43 -3.52 -0.55
C PRO A 41 24.38 -3.21 -1.62
N VAL A 42 23.11 -3.51 -1.32
CA VAL A 42 21.95 -3.14 -2.16
C VAL A 42 21.23 -1.90 -1.64
N PHE A 43 21.46 -1.56 -0.38
CA PHE A 43 20.98 -0.34 0.25
C PHE A 43 21.89 0.01 1.41
N GLU A 44 22.19 1.31 1.54
CA GLU A 44 23.00 1.83 2.62
C GLU A 44 22.48 3.21 3.02
N GLN A 45 22.30 3.41 4.33
CA GLN A 45 22.05 4.71 4.92
C GLN A 45 22.67 4.74 6.32
N ARG A 46 23.65 5.61 6.51
CA ARG A 46 24.45 5.72 7.75
C ARG A 46 23.95 6.83 8.67
N ASP A 47 24.43 6.79 9.90
CA ASP A 47 24.19 7.82 10.92
C ASP A 47 22.71 8.10 11.20
N ILE A 48 21.87 7.06 11.10
CA ILE A 48 20.42 7.18 11.33
C ILE A 48 20.05 7.00 12.80
N GLU A 49 19.06 7.75 13.27
CA GLU A 49 18.72 7.83 14.70
C GLU A 49 17.47 7.00 15.04
N PHE A 50 17.59 6.09 16.02
CA PHE A 50 16.52 5.21 16.51
C PHE A 50 16.60 5.05 18.03
N PRO A 51 15.48 4.71 18.71
CA PRO A 51 15.51 4.40 20.12
C PRO A 51 16.11 3.01 20.38
N GLU A 52 16.70 2.83 21.56
CA GLU A 52 17.51 1.66 21.93
C GLU A 52 16.83 0.30 21.68
N GLY A 53 15.52 0.20 21.90
CA GLY A 53 14.76 -1.04 21.76
C GLY A 53 14.53 -1.54 20.33
N TRP A 54 14.94 -0.80 19.30
CA TRP A 54 14.71 -1.20 17.91
C TRP A 54 15.74 -2.21 17.42
N SER A 55 15.27 -3.37 16.93
CA SER A 55 16.13 -4.35 16.27
C SER A 55 16.72 -3.81 14.97
N MET A 56 17.91 -4.28 14.58
CA MET A 56 18.52 -3.89 13.31
C MET A 56 17.66 -4.24 12.09
N ASN A 57 16.86 -5.31 12.16
CA ASN A 57 15.91 -5.62 11.09
C ASN A 57 14.84 -4.53 10.94
N ALA A 58 14.29 -4.04 12.06
CA ALA A 58 13.31 -2.96 12.04
C ALA A 58 13.93 -1.64 11.55
N VAL A 59 15.15 -1.32 12.00
CA VAL A 59 15.94 -0.17 11.51
C VAL A 59 16.12 -0.26 9.99
N ASN A 60 16.56 -1.41 9.47
CA ASN A 60 16.77 -1.63 8.04
C ASN A 60 15.48 -1.45 7.23
N ILE A 61 14.35 -1.98 7.71
CA ILE A 61 13.05 -1.85 7.05
C ILE A 61 12.59 -0.38 7.03
N VAL A 62 12.69 0.34 8.15
CA VAL A 62 12.31 1.76 8.23
C VAL A 62 13.18 2.60 7.32
N ALA A 63 14.49 2.43 7.40
CA ALA A 63 15.41 3.13 6.53
C ALA A 63 15.09 2.86 5.06
N GLN A 64 15.03 1.61 4.64
CA GLN A 64 14.84 1.30 3.22
C GLN A 64 13.45 1.70 2.68
N LYS A 65 12.38 1.46 3.45
CA LYS A 65 11.00 1.54 2.93
C LYS A 65 10.26 2.80 3.35
N TYR A 66 10.44 3.29 4.58
CA TYR A 66 9.54 4.26 5.20
C TYR A 66 10.09 5.68 5.28
N PHE A 67 11.42 5.85 5.39
CA PHE A 67 12.02 7.18 5.27
C PHE A 67 11.68 7.81 3.92
N ALA A 68 11.19 9.05 3.97
CA ALA A 68 10.91 9.91 2.83
C ALA A 68 12.21 10.55 2.30
N GLY A 69 12.14 11.07 1.07
CA GLY A 69 13.31 11.59 0.35
C GLY A 69 14.15 10.50 -0.34
N THR A 70 15.04 10.94 -1.23
CA THR A 70 15.90 10.06 -2.03
C THR A 70 17.19 9.77 -1.27
N PRO A 71 17.63 8.50 -1.13
CA PRO A 71 18.90 8.20 -0.49
C PRO A 71 20.06 9.01 -1.09
N GLY A 72 20.89 9.60 -0.23
CA GLY A 72 22.01 10.46 -0.62
C GLY A 72 21.65 11.94 -0.85
N THR A 73 20.38 12.33 -0.79
CA THR A 73 19.99 13.75 -0.88
C THR A 73 19.73 14.36 0.51
N PRO A 74 19.87 15.69 0.68
CA PRO A 74 19.65 16.35 1.98
C PRO A 74 18.23 16.20 2.52
N GLU A 75 17.23 16.02 1.64
CA GLU A 75 15.82 15.88 2.00
C GLU A 75 15.48 14.48 2.54
N ARG A 76 16.45 13.56 2.56
CA ARG A 76 16.29 12.20 3.05
C ARG A 76 16.09 12.19 4.57
N GLU A 77 14.99 11.61 5.03
CA GLU A 77 14.79 11.39 6.47
C GLU A 77 15.90 10.47 7.02
N ALA A 78 16.51 10.87 8.13
CA ALA A 78 17.60 10.15 8.79
C ALA A 78 17.33 9.87 10.28
N SER A 79 16.14 10.20 10.79
CA SER A 79 15.75 9.89 12.18
C SER A 79 14.33 9.36 12.21
N LEU A 80 14.09 8.34 13.04
CA LEU A 80 12.73 7.88 13.33
C LEU A 80 11.87 9.01 13.92
N LYS A 81 12.47 9.97 14.65
CA LYS A 81 11.75 11.16 15.13
C LYS A 81 11.17 11.96 13.97
N THR A 82 11.92 12.17 12.89
CA THR A 82 11.46 12.91 11.71
C THR A 82 10.27 12.21 11.06
N LEU A 83 10.36 10.89 10.86
CA LEU A 83 9.28 10.07 10.31
C LEU A 83 8.02 10.14 11.18
N ILE A 84 8.16 9.95 12.49
CA ILE A 84 7.03 9.97 13.43
C ILE A 84 6.43 11.38 13.52
N ASN A 85 7.26 12.43 13.63
CA ASN A 85 6.78 13.82 13.68
C ASN A 85 5.98 14.16 12.43
N ARG A 86 6.47 13.82 11.24
CA ARG A 86 5.77 14.05 9.99
C ARG A 86 4.33 13.51 10.01
N VAL A 87 4.15 12.31 10.55
CA VAL A 87 2.82 11.68 10.65
C VAL A 87 2.01 12.26 11.82
N ALA A 88 2.54 12.18 13.04
CA ALA A 88 1.82 12.55 14.26
C ALA A 88 1.46 14.04 14.31
N ASP A 89 2.37 14.93 13.86
CA ASP A 89 2.10 16.36 13.82
C ASP A 89 1.05 16.70 12.74
N THR A 90 1.06 15.99 11.60
CA THR A 90 0.05 16.17 10.55
C THR A 90 -1.33 15.74 11.02
N ILE A 91 -1.44 14.57 11.67
CA ILE A 91 -2.71 14.07 12.22
C ILE A 91 -3.23 15.01 13.30
N THR A 92 -2.36 15.43 14.24
CA THR A 92 -2.77 16.35 15.32
C THR A 92 -3.25 17.69 14.76
N ARG A 93 -2.53 18.26 13.79
CA ARG A 93 -2.91 19.52 13.15
C ARG A 93 -4.26 19.41 12.44
N GLN A 94 -4.52 18.30 11.75
CA GLN A 94 -5.83 18.07 11.12
C GLN A 94 -6.94 17.93 12.19
N GLY A 95 -6.65 17.21 13.28
CA GLY A 95 -7.57 17.05 14.40
C GLY A 95 -7.97 18.39 15.03
N LEU A 96 -7.01 19.31 15.19
CA LEU A 96 -7.26 20.68 15.64
C LEU A 96 -8.14 21.46 14.66
N GLN A 97 -7.85 21.38 13.36
CA GLN A 97 -8.62 22.10 12.32
C GLN A 97 -10.07 21.61 12.22
N GLU A 98 -10.29 20.32 12.45
CA GLU A 98 -11.62 19.69 12.41
C GLU A 98 -12.36 19.75 13.76
N GLY A 99 -11.74 20.32 14.81
CA GLY A 99 -12.38 20.49 16.12
C GLY A 99 -12.54 19.21 16.93
N TYR A 100 -11.65 18.23 16.77
CA TYR A 100 -11.67 16.98 17.56
C TYR A 100 -11.16 17.13 18.99
N PHE A 101 -10.46 18.22 19.30
CA PHE A 101 -9.91 18.48 20.61
C PHE A 101 -10.65 19.64 21.28
N ASP A 102 -10.98 19.47 22.55
CA ASP A 102 -11.64 20.49 23.38
C ASP A 102 -10.68 21.62 23.73
N THR A 103 -9.37 21.31 23.85
CA THR A 103 -8.33 22.28 24.19
C THR A 103 -7.02 22.02 23.45
N GLU A 104 -6.19 23.07 23.33
CA GLU A 104 -4.83 22.94 22.80
C GLU A 104 -3.96 22.02 23.66
N THR A 105 -4.23 21.94 24.97
CA THR A 105 -3.53 21.03 25.88
C THR A 105 -3.86 19.58 25.56
N GLU A 106 -5.13 19.27 25.29
CA GLU A 106 -5.54 17.92 24.88
C GLU A 106 -4.90 17.52 23.55
N ALA A 107 -4.87 18.42 22.56
CA ALA A 107 -4.20 18.18 21.29
C ALA A 107 -2.70 17.90 21.46
N GLN A 108 -2.05 18.65 22.36
CA GLN A 108 -0.65 18.43 22.70
C GLN A 108 -0.43 17.09 23.39
N ASP A 109 -1.31 16.70 24.31
CA ASP A 109 -1.22 15.43 25.01
C ASP A 109 -1.43 14.25 24.06
N TYR A 110 -2.43 14.34 23.16
CA TYR A 110 -2.62 13.39 22.06
C TYR A 110 -1.35 13.24 21.21
N ARG A 111 -0.72 14.35 20.84
CA ARG A 111 0.48 14.36 20.01
C ARG A 111 1.66 13.64 20.67
N GLU A 112 1.90 13.91 21.95
CA GLU A 112 2.99 13.28 22.69
C GLU A 112 2.71 11.79 22.98
N GLU A 113 1.47 11.44 23.32
CA GLU A 113 1.08 10.02 23.47
C GLU A 113 1.28 9.26 22.16
N LEU A 114 0.82 9.82 21.03
CA LEU A 114 0.97 9.21 19.71
C LEU A 114 2.46 9.03 19.34
N LYS A 115 3.29 10.04 19.57
CA LYS A 115 4.75 9.94 19.34
C LYS A 115 5.37 8.83 20.17
N TYR A 116 5.00 8.74 21.45
CA TYR A 116 5.54 7.72 22.36
C TYR A 116 5.14 6.30 21.93
N ILE A 117 3.86 6.05 21.66
CA ILE A 117 3.40 4.71 21.29
C ILE A 117 4.02 4.22 19.97
N LEU A 118 4.25 5.13 19.02
CA LEU A 118 4.89 4.82 17.74
C LEU A 118 6.40 4.55 17.93
N ALA A 119 7.10 5.41 18.68
CA ALA A 119 8.54 5.26 18.92
C ALA A 119 8.88 3.99 19.71
N THR A 120 7.94 3.53 20.54
CA THR A 120 8.11 2.33 21.37
C THR A 120 7.41 1.08 20.82
N GLN A 121 6.93 1.13 19.57
CA GLN A 121 6.30 0.01 18.86
C GLN A 121 5.07 -0.60 19.59
N ARG A 122 4.36 0.19 20.41
CA ARG A 122 3.09 -0.21 21.04
C ARG A 122 1.92 -0.20 20.06
N ALA A 123 2.03 0.61 19.03
CA ALA A 123 1.10 0.66 17.91
C ALA A 123 1.87 1.01 16.63
N ALA A 124 1.29 0.72 15.48
CA ALA A 124 1.82 1.13 14.18
C ALA A 124 0.67 1.43 13.22
N PHE A 125 0.85 2.44 12.37
CA PHE A 125 -0.05 2.65 11.27
C PHE A 125 0.21 1.67 10.12
N ASN A 126 -0.78 1.52 9.25
CA ASN A 126 -0.60 0.84 7.97
C ASN A 126 0.44 1.59 7.10
N SER A 127 0.98 0.91 6.07
CA SER A 127 2.08 1.46 5.27
C SER A 127 1.76 2.77 4.52
N PRO A 128 0.58 2.95 3.88
CA PRO A 128 0.21 4.22 3.25
C PRO A 128 0.35 5.44 4.16
N VAL A 129 -0.02 5.33 5.43
CA VAL A 129 0.16 6.45 6.38
C VAL A 129 1.61 6.91 6.44
N TRP A 130 2.53 5.95 6.63
CA TRP A 130 3.97 6.24 6.69
C TRP A 130 4.52 6.80 5.36
N PHE A 131 4.02 6.31 4.23
CA PHE A 131 4.47 6.76 2.91
C PHE A 131 3.99 8.18 2.58
N ASN A 132 2.80 8.56 3.03
CA ASN A 132 2.09 9.69 2.43
C ASN A 132 1.88 10.86 3.37
N ILE A 133 1.48 10.58 4.61
CA ILE A 133 0.96 11.62 5.51
C ILE A 133 2.09 12.56 5.91
N GLY A 134 1.85 13.86 5.71
CA GLY A 134 2.81 14.93 5.96
C GLY A 134 3.97 15.01 4.96
N ALA A 135 4.04 14.11 3.96
CA ALA A 135 5.09 14.14 2.95
C ALA A 135 4.71 15.13 1.83
N GLN A 136 5.59 16.10 1.56
CA GLN A 136 5.35 17.14 0.56
C GLN A 136 5.17 16.54 -0.84
N GLY A 137 4.18 17.04 -1.58
CA GLY A 137 3.91 16.62 -2.96
C GLY A 137 3.31 15.21 -3.11
N ARG A 138 3.00 14.52 -2.02
CA ARG A 138 2.33 13.21 -2.04
C ARG A 138 0.82 13.35 -1.77
N SER A 139 0.05 12.47 -2.41
CA SER A 139 -1.36 12.27 -2.05
C SER A 139 -1.45 11.91 -0.58
N GLN A 140 -2.29 12.59 0.20
CA GLN A 140 -2.46 12.32 1.64
C GLN A 140 -3.32 11.06 1.90
N GLN A 141 -3.00 9.95 1.21
CA GLN A 141 -3.76 8.69 1.29
C GLN A 141 -3.33 7.89 2.52
N ALA A 142 -4.26 7.73 3.46
CA ALA A 142 -4.06 7.00 4.73
C ALA A 142 -4.62 5.57 4.73
N SER A 143 -5.56 5.26 3.84
CA SER A 143 -6.25 3.96 3.82
C SER A 143 -5.47 2.94 3.01
N ALA A 144 -5.28 1.73 3.53
CA ALA A 144 -4.60 0.64 2.81
C ALA A 144 -5.52 -0.19 1.89
N CYS A 145 -6.83 -0.19 2.16
CA CYS A 145 -7.78 -1.05 1.48
C CYS A 145 -8.91 -0.20 0.88
N PHE A 146 -9.24 -0.47 -0.38
CA PHE A 146 -10.36 0.15 -1.09
C PHE A 146 -11.20 -0.95 -1.75
N ILE A 147 -12.52 -0.75 -1.79
CA ILE A 147 -13.44 -1.59 -2.57
C ILE A 147 -14.04 -0.71 -3.66
N LEU A 148 -13.94 -1.18 -4.90
CA LEU A 148 -14.44 -0.49 -6.07
C LEU A 148 -15.79 -1.09 -6.48
N GLY A 149 -16.75 -0.21 -6.76
CA GLY A 149 -17.98 -0.55 -7.45
C GLY A 149 -17.76 -0.49 -8.96
N ILE A 150 -18.44 -1.36 -9.69
CA ILE A 150 -18.41 -1.39 -11.16
C ILE A 150 -19.83 -1.61 -11.67
N GLU A 151 -20.08 -1.13 -12.88
CA GLU A 151 -21.33 -1.31 -13.61
C GLU A 151 -21.01 -1.94 -14.95
N ASP A 152 -22.00 -2.60 -15.56
CA ASP A 152 -21.87 -3.25 -16.87
C ASP A 152 -21.94 -2.25 -18.03
N THR A 153 -21.06 -1.26 -18.00
CA THR A 153 -20.89 -0.25 -19.04
C THR A 153 -19.41 -0.05 -19.31
N MET A 154 -19.05 0.24 -20.57
CA MET A 154 -17.65 0.45 -20.93
C MET A 154 -17.01 1.60 -20.14
N THR A 155 -17.76 2.68 -19.91
CA THR A 155 -17.30 3.82 -19.11
C THR A 155 -16.96 3.40 -17.68
N SER A 156 -17.82 2.64 -17.02
CA SER A 156 -17.55 2.16 -15.65
C SER A 156 -16.36 1.21 -15.60
N ILE A 157 -16.26 0.29 -16.57
CA ILE A 157 -15.14 -0.66 -16.68
C ILE A 157 -13.79 0.06 -16.90
N LEU A 158 -13.74 1.08 -17.76
CA LEU A 158 -12.50 1.83 -18.00
C LEU A 158 -12.16 2.75 -16.81
N ASN A 159 -13.18 3.30 -16.13
CA ASN A 159 -12.97 4.06 -14.91
C ASN A 159 -12.40 3.20 -13.78
N TRP A 160 -12.77 1.92 -13.69
CA TRP A 160 -12.15 0.99 -12.76
C TRP A 160 -10.61 0.97 -12.92
N TYR A 161 -10.09 0.87 -14.15
CA TYR A 161 -8.64 0.84 -14.39
C TYR A 161 -7.96 2.14 -13.91
N ARG A 162 -8.58 3.28 -14.20
CA ARG A 162 -8.09 4.60 -13.78
C ARG A 162 -8.02 4.69 -12.26
N ASP A 163 -9.15 4.43 -11.60
CA ASP A 163 -9.30 4.67 -10.17
C ASP A 163 -8.38 3.74 -9.37
N GLU A 164 -8.30 2.50 -9.82
CA GLU A 164 -7.36 1.52 -9.30
C GLU A 164 -5.89 1.95 -9.46
N GLY A 165 -5.51 2.44 -10.64
CA GLY A 165 -4.15 2.92 -10.87
C GLY A 165 -3.78 4.07 -9.92
N MET A 166 -4.74 4.96 -9.63
CA MET A 166 -4.55 6.04 -8.66
C MET A 166 -4.44 5.52 -7.22
N ILE A 167 -5.24 4.53 -6.83
CA ILE A 167 -5.14 3.85 -5.53
C ILE A 167 -3.75 3.21 -5.35
N PHE A 168 -3.27 2.52 -6.38
CA PHE A 168 -1.96 1.85 -6.35
C PHE A 168 -0.82 2.85 -6.28
N LYS A 169 -0.88 3.96 -7.04
CA LYS A 169 0.08 5.07 -6.95
C LYS A 169 0.22 5.57 -5.51
N GLY A 170 -0.88 5.65 -4.76
CA GLY A 170 -0.88 6.04 -3.35
C GLY A 170 -0.42 4.96 -2.36
N GLY A 171 -0.04 3.76 -2.81
CA GLY A 171 0.50 2.70 -1.94
C GLY A 171 -0.53 1.73 -1.37
N SER A 172 -1.77 1.76 -1.86
CA SER A 172 -2.90 0.99 -1.32
C SER A 172 -3.33 -0.15 -2.26
N GLY A 173 -4.14 -1.06 -1.74
CA GLY A 173 -4.73 -2.16 -2.51
C GLY A 173 -6.21 -1.94 -2.81
N SER A 174 -6.72 -2.67 -3.79
CA SER A 174 -8.12 -2.60 -4.26
C SER A 174 -8.78 -3.97 -4.28
N GLY A 175 -10.10 -4.01 -4.06
CA GLY A 175 -10.96 -5.16 -4.29
C GLY A 175 -12.12 -4.78 -5.22
N VAL A 176 -12.56 -5.70 -6.07
CA VAL A 176 -13.73 -5.49 -6.95
C VAL A 176 -14.47 -6.81 -7.16
N ASN A 177 -15.79 -6.77 -7.23
CA ASN A 177 -16.61 -7.91 -7.67
C ASN A 177 -17.08 -7.67 -9.11
N LEU A 178 -16.70 -8.55 -10.03
CA LEU A 178 -16.99 -8.44 -11.45
C LEU A 178 -18.28 -9.14 -11.87
N SER A 179 -19.03 -9.73 -10.94
CA SER A 179 -20.26 -10.51 -11.24
C SER A 179 -21.38 -9.71 -11.87
N VAL A 180 -21.28 -8.38 -11.84
CA VAL A 180 -22.22 -7.49 -12.53
C VAL A 180 -21.93 -7.34 -14.01
N ILE A 181 -20.70 -7.64 -14.46
CA ILE A 181 -20.34 -7.60 -15.88
C ILE A 181 -20.98 -8.80 -16.56
N ARG A 182 -21.66 -8.55 -17.68
CA ARG A 182 -22.31 -9.62 -18.45
C ARG A 182 -21.34 -10.71 -18.90
N SER A 183 -21.86 -11.92 -19.06
CA SER A 183 -21.04 -13.09 -19.40
C SER A 183 -20.51 -13.05 -20.83
N SER A 184 -19.38 -13.72 -21.07
CA SER A 184 -18.85 -13.95 -22.42
C SER A 184 -19.80 -14.73 -23.34
N TYR A 185 -20.80 -15.43 -22.77
CA TYR A 185 -21.82 -16.17 -23.51
C TYR A 185 -23.02 -15.31 -23.95
N GLU A 186 -23.11 -14.05 -23.51
CA GLU A 186 -24.23 -13.17 -23.82
C GLU A 186 -24.04 -12.40 -25.13
N THR A 187 -25.12 -12.20 -25.88
CA THR A 187 -25.12 -11.42 -27.13
C THR A 187 -25.15 -9.91 -26.88
N LEU A 188 -24.46 -9.14 -27.72
CA LEU A 188 -24.55 -7.68 -27.67
C LEU A 188 -25.78 -7.19 -28.45
N SER A 189 -26.50 -6.23 -27.89
CA SER A 189 -27.74 -5.71 -28.49
C SER A 189 -27.53 -4.94 -29.79
N SER A 190 -26.32 -4.42 -30.03
CA SER A 190 -25.97 -3.53 -31.14
C SER A 190 -24.98 -4.14 -32.14
N SER A 191 -24.54 -5.39 -31.95
CA SER A 191 -23.65 -6.07 -32.88
C SER A 191 -23.92 -7.57 -32.92
N ALA A 192 -23.55 -8.24 -34.01
CA ALA A 192 -23.69 -9.70 -34.15
C ALA A 192 -22.68 -10.50 -33.28
N GLY A 193 -22.00 -9.85 -32.33
CA GLY A 193 -20.98 -10.44 -31.48
C GLY A 193 -21.49 -10.81 -30.09
N THR A 194 -20.71 -11.62 -29.39
CA THR A 194 -20.89 -11.85 -27.96
C THR A 194 -20.09 -10.83 -27.14
N ALA A 195 -20.48 -10.67 -25.87
CA ALA A 195 -19.72 -9.86 -24.95
C ALA A 195 -18.35 -10.49 -24.67
N SER A 196 -17.38 -9.67 -24.25
CA SER A 196 -16.04 -10.16 -23.93
C SER A 196 -15.96 -10.89 -22.59
N GLY A 197 -16.96 -10.75 -21.73
CA GLY A 197 -16.97 -11.31 -20.38
C GLY A 197 -16.01 -10.64 -19.38
N PRO A 198 -16.16 -10.94 -18.08
CA PRO A 198 -15.37 -10.31 -17.01
C PRO A 198 -13.87 -10.63 -17.10
N LEU A 199 -13.49 -11.83 -17.55
CA LEU A 199 -12.09 -12.23 -17.63
C LEU A 199 -11.30 -11.44 -18.67
N SER A 200 -11.93 -11.06 -19.78
CA SER A 200 -11.25 -10.25 -20.80
C SER A 200 -10.87 -8.88 -20.24
N PHE A 201 -11.77 -8.24 -19.49
CA PHE A 201 -11.47 -6.98 -18.80
C PHE A 201 -10.48 -7.17 -17.65
N MET A 202 -10.57 -8.30 -16.93
CA MET A 202 -9.59 -8.66 -15.91
C MET A 202 -8.16 -8.74 -16.47
N ARG A 203 -7.95 -9.20 -17.71
CA ARG A 203 -6.62 -9.15 -18.37
C ARG A 203 -6.11 -7.72 -18.55
N GLY A 204 -6.99 -6.80 -18.96
CA GLY A 204 -6.65 -5.39 -19.12
C GLY A 204 -6.26 -4.75 -17.79
N ALA A 205 -7.07 -4.97 -16.75
CA ALA A 205 -6.78 -4.51 -15.40
C ALA A 205 -5.49 -5.13 -14.84
N ASP A 206 -5.24 -6.41 -15.08
CA ASP A 206 -4.02 -7.11 -14.66
C ASP A 206 -2.76 -6.49 -15.27
N ALA A 207 -2.79 -6.22 -16.59
CA ALA A 207 -1.69 -5.53 -17.27
C ALA A 207 -1.49 -4.10 -16.72
N SER A 208 -2.58 -3.38 -16.46
CA SER A 208 -2.52 -2.04 -15.85
C SER A 208 -1.88 -2.08 -14.46
N ALA A 209 -2.29 -3.03 -13.62
CA ALA A 209 -1.73 -3.25 -12.29
C ALA A 209 -0.22 -3.58 -12.34
N GLY A 210 0.19 -4.43 -13.29
CA GLY A 210 1.59 -4.82 -13.49
C GLY A 210 2.50 -3.65 -13.91
N ALA A 211 1.95 -2.64 -14.59
CA ALA A 211 2.69 -1.45 -15.01
C ALA A 211 2.92 -0.43 -13.87
N ILE A 212 2.16 -0.52 -12.77
CA ILE A 212 2.16 0.48 -11.71
C ILE A 212 2.90 -0.03 -10.46
N LYS A 213 4.00 0.66 -10.12
CA LYS A 213 4.71 0.43 -8.86
C LYS A 213 4.01 1.14 -7.71
N SER A 214 3.60 0.37 -6.70
CA SER A 214 2.77 0.89 -5.61
C SER A 214 3.56 1.85 -4.71
N GLY A 215 3.01 3.04 -4.45
CA GLY A 215 3.64 4.07 -3.60
C GLY A 215 4.96 4.62 -4.15
N GLY A 216 5.25 4.42 -5.45
CA GLY A 216 6.55 4.78 -6.04
C GLY A 216 7.74 3.99 -5.48
N LYS A 217 7.48 2.86 -4.79
CA LYS A 217 8.49 1.97 -4.22
C LYS A 217 8.52 0.64 -4.98
N THR A 218 9.43 -0.25 -4.64
CA THR A 218 9.59 -1.58 -5.30
C THR A 218 8.45 -2.57 -5.01
N ARG A 219 7.34 -2.16 -4.38
CA ARG A 219 6.22 -3.04 -4.04
C ARG A 219 5.24 -3.11 -5.22
N ARG A 220 4.81 -4.32 -5.59
CA ARG A 220 3.72 -4.53 -6.56
C ARG A 220 2.38 -4.13 -5.96
N ALA A 221 1.48 -3.65 -6.81
CA ALA A 221 0.09 -3.41 -6.43
C ALA A 221 -0.56 -4.69 -5.89
N ALA A 222 -1.48 -4.53 -4.93
CA ALA A 222 -2.25 -5.64 -4.38
C ALA A 222 -3.70 -5.48 -4.82
N LYS A 223 -4.22 -6.48 -5.56
CA LYS A 223 -5.59 -6.50 -6.04
C LYS A 223 -6.29 -7.80 -5.63
N MET A 224 -7.54 -7.68 -5.24
CA MET A 224 -8.50 -8.77 -5.14
C MET A 224 -9.55 -8.63 -6.26
N VAL A 225 -9.86 -9.72 -6.93
CA VAL A 225 -10.96 -9.80 -7.90
C VAL A 225 -11.89 -10.91 -7.46
N MET A 226 -13.19 -10.61 -7.45
CA MET A 226 -14.23 -11.56 -7.09
C MET A 226 -15.14 -11.85 -8.27
N LEU A 227 -15.62 -13.10 -8.32
CA LEU A 227 -16.71 -13.53 -9.17
C LEU A 227 -17.62 -14.48 -8.36
N ASN A 228 -18.93 -14.30 -8.46
CA ASN A 228 -19.89 -15.15 -7.77
C ASN A 228 -19.92 -16.53 -8.42
N VAL A 229 -20.22 -17.54 -7.61
CA VAL A 229 -20.25 -18.96 -8.02
C VAL A 229 -21.27 -19.27 -9.11
N ASP A 230 -22.34 -18.47 -9.20
CA ASP A 230 -23.42 -18.60 -10.18
C ASP A 230 -23.15 -17.85 -11.50
N HIS A 231 -22.04 -17.11 -11.59
CA HIS A 231 -21.69 -16.40 -12.81
C HIS A 231 -21.31 -17.40 -13.92
N PRO A 232 -21.83 -17.28 -15.16
CA PRO A 232 -21.57 -18.28 -16.19
C PRO A 232 -20.08 -18.49 -16.52
N ASP A 233 -19.25 -17.45 -16.41
CA ASP A 233 -17.79 -17.53 -16.61
C ASP A 233 -16.99 -18.04 -15.38
N VAL A 234 -17.64 -18.59 -14.35
CA VAL A 234 -16.98 -18.99 -13.09
C VAL A 234 -15.90 -20.07 -13.28
N GLU A 235 -16.14 -21.06 -14.15
CA GLU A 235 -15.17 -22.14 -14.36
C GLU A 235 -13.87 -21.59 -14.96
N GLU A 236 -13.97 -20.69 -15.95
CA GLU A 236 -12.80 -20.04 -16.53
C GLU A 236 -12.10 -19.16 -15.46
N PHE A 237 -12.85 -18.43 -14.65
CA PHE A 237 -12.30 -17.60 -13.57
C PHE A 237 -11.49 -18.40 -12.54
N ILE A 238 -11.97 -19.59 -12.16
CA ILE A 238 -11.28 -20.50 -11.25
C ILE A 238 -9.95 -20.97 -11.84
N TRP A 239 -9.95 -21.34 -13.13
CA TRP A 239 -8.79 -21.98 -13.75
C TRP A 239 -7.80 -21.01 -14.39
N CYS A 240 -8.17 -19.74 -14.65
CA CYS A 240 -7.39 -18.83 -15.49
C CYS A 240 -5.92 -18.70 -15.07
N LYS A 241 -5.64 -18.60 -13.77
CA LYS A 241 -4.27 -18.48 -13.25
C LYS A 241 -3.46 -19.77 -13.40
N ALA A 242 -4.06 -20.92 -13.12
CA ALA A 242 -3.40 -22.22 -13.23
C ALA A 242 -3.10 -22.56 -14.70
N ILE A 243 -4.00 -22.18 -15.62
CA ILE A 243 -3.78 -22.34 -17.06
C ILE A 243 -2.58 -21.49 -17.51
N GLU A 244 -2.51 -20.23 -17.09
CA GLU A 244 -1.38 -19.33 -17.39
C GLU A 244 -0.07 -19.82 -16.77
N GLU A 245 -0.10 -20.43 -15.59
CA GLU A 245 1.08 -21.02 -14.96
C GLU A 245 1.62 -22.22 -15.77
N ARG A 246 0.75 -23.04 -16.37
CA ARG A 246 1.20 -24.10 -17.29
C ARG A 246 1.97 -23.53 -18.48
N LYS A 247 1.49 -22.41 -19.05
CA LYS A 247 2.21 -21.68 -20.11
C LYS A 247 3.58 -21.21 -19.60
N ALA A 248 3.65 -20.65 -18.40
CA ALA A 248 4.91 -20.18 -17.82
C ALA A 248 5.94 -21.32 -17.66
N ARG A 249 5.52 -22.49 -17.18
CA ARG A 249 6.41 -23.65 -17.03
C ARG A 249 6.94 -24.18 -18.36
N VAL A 250 6.10 -24.19 -19.40
CA VAL A 250 6.53 -24.58 -20.75
C VAL A 250 7.55 -23.59 -21.31
N LEU A 251 7.33 -22.29 -21.10
CA LEU A 251 8.29 -21.25 -21.51
C LEU A 251 9.62 -21.39 -20.75
N GLU A 252 9.58 -21.59 -19.43
CA GLU A 252 10.78 -21.84 -18.62
C GLU A 252 11.59 -23.04 -19.14
N ALA A 253 10.92 -24.15 -19.42
CA ALA A 253 11.54 -25.36 -19.96
C ALA A 253 12.19 -25.14 -21.34
N ASN A 254 11.80 -24.10 -22.07
CA ASN A 254 12.36 -23.71 -23.36
C ASN A 254 13.35 -22.53 -23.25
N GLY A 255 13.83 -22.21 -22.05
CA GLY A 255 14.90 -21.26 -21.83
C GLY A 255 14.47 -19.80 -21.66
N PHE A 256 13.16 -19.52 -21.52
CA PHE A 256 12.69 -18.20 -21.14
C PHE A 256 12.93 -17.94 -19.64
N ASP A 257 13.24 -16.69 -19.29
CA ASP A 257 13.47 -16.27 -17.90
C ASP A 257 12.15 -15.96 -17.21
N MET A 258 11.54 -17.03 -16.68
CA MET A 258 10.23 -17.01 -16.01
C MET A 258 10.34 -16.83 -14.48
N LYS A 259 11.50 -16.41 -13.97
CA LYS A 259 11.68 -16.08 -12.54
C LYS A 259 10.84 -14.86 -12.16
N LEU A 260 10.66 -14.64 -10.85
CA LEU A 260 9.80 -13.57 -10.33
C LEU A 260 10.15 -12.16 -10.84
N ASP A 261 11.42 -11.92 -11.15
CA ASP A 261 11.98 -10.70 -11.73
C ASP A 261 12.57 -10.91 -13.14
N GLY A 262 12.31 -12.09 -13.72
CA GLY A 262 12.79 -12.43 -15.05
C GLY A 262 12.12 -11.60 -16.13
N LYS A 263 12.82 -11.34 -17.22
CA LYS A 263 12.32 -10.45 -18.29
C LYS A 263 11.07 -11.00 -19.01
N ASP A 264 10.85 -12.31 -18.98
CA ASP A 264 9.83 -12.97 -19.80
C ASP A 264 8.51 -13.19 -19.02
N ILE A 265 8.54 -13.15 -17.68
CA ILE A 265 7.37 -13.37 -16.82
C ILE A 265 6.26 -12.33 -17.03
N PHE A 266 6.60 -11.12 -17.48
CA PHE A 266 5.65 -10.02 -17.69
C PHE A 266 4.64 -10.29 -18.82
N SER A 267 4.85 -11.32 -19.63
CA SER A 267 3.92 -11.76 -20.67
C SER A 267 2.80 -12.68 -20.17
N VAL A 268 2.90 -13.15 -18.92
CA VAL A 268 1.92 -14.06 -18.30
C VAL A 268 0.79 -13.24 -17.68
N GLN A 269 -0.45 -13.62 -17.96
CA GLN A 269 -1.65 -12.90 -17.55
C GLN A 269 -2.13 -13.35 -16.17
N TYR A 270 -2.95 -12.52 -15.53
CA TYR A 270 -3.62 -12.77 -14.25
C TYR A 270 -2.67 -12.92 -13.05
N GLN A 271 -1.46 -12.35 -13.14
CA GLN A 271 -0.42 -12.51 -12.12
C GLN A 271 -0.52 -11.49 -10.98
N ASN A 272 -1.25 -10.38 -11.17
CA ASN A 272 -1.31 -9.25 -10.25
C ASN A 272 -2.59 -9.23 -9.38
N ALA A 273 -3.45 -10.25 -9.50
CA ALA A 273 -4.69 -10.37 -8.76
C ALA A 273 -4.75 -11.63 -7.89
N ASN A 274 -5.33 -11.51 -6.70
CA ASN A 274 -5.86 -12.63 -5.93
C ASN A 274 -7.33 -12.85 -6.31
N ASN A 275 -7.64 -14.01 -6.88
CA ASN A 275 -8.99 -14.36 -7.31
C ASN A 275 -9.76 -15.01 -6.16
N SER A 276 -11.02 -14.64 -5.98
CA SER A 276 -11.88 -15.19 -4.94
C SER A 276 -13.26 -15.48 -5.51
N VAL A 277 -13.74 -16.71 -5.32
CA VAL A 277 -15.12 -17.09 -5.66
C VAL A 277 -16.00 -16.86 -4.44
N ARG A 278 -17.19 -16.28 -4.64
CA ARG A 278 -18.17 -16.04 -3.57
C ARG A 278 -19.46 -16.81 -3.80
#